data_AF-A0A3D0F598-F1
#
_entry.id   AF-A0A3D0F598-F1
#
_cell.length_a   1.000
_cell.length_b   1.000
_cell.length_c   1.000
_cell.angle_alpha   90.00
_cell.angle_beta   90.00
_cell.angle_gamma   90.00
#
_symmetry.space_group_name_H-M   'P 1'
#
loop_
_entity.id
_entity.type
_entity.pdbx_description
1 polymer ?
#
loop_
_entity_poly.entity_id
_entity_poly.type
_entity_poly.pdbx_seq_one_letter_code
_entity_poly.pdbx_strand_id
1 'polypeptide(L)'
;MKHRLPIVVLLFLLFTGFGYSQQTPVKIEISKEKVTIKGEVFYLHSVEKQQTLYSIAKKYGAEIGTIIKDNPSLASGLKEGDRIYIRAAKAGEKKSTQEPDHTVITPEPSKRAEPDNSAKLSSGNINLQTEHIVRWYESLYSIAKKYGVTEDDIIKANSLSNRRVETRMVLKIPVAGSTPQISGKMESDTLAKSEQRVAETPTEQQRAKRGREIFSGYDKKYVASLVLPLNGSSVVKNETAESFMEFYQGFLVALDDIKRDFPGSNLEIRVFDIDSYSSSEQMVSDGVLQGSNIIIGPMFNNQLEPVLKYAAHSEIAVVSPNPSSEHLTMDNPNLFQVTTPLLYIQNGIFTKITRFSEVAVIFEDGGADTNLVSITRNLLKERNVNYRQLSYDILSGRSILPKMTELLKSDKINHVIVASNSEAFVSDVLRNLNLIQTMNGYNISVYGTPRWRSFENVDINYYHGMNLTVSMQYYVDYSNESVRRFISRFRALYNSEPSQYAFQAYDIAYYFLSALIRYGEDFKYDLDNHKKELLQSDFNFILRDGEKGYTNSALRQVTYKPDFSIDVKGLNR
;
A
#
# COMPACT_ATOMS: atom_id res chain seq x y z
N MET A 1 -68.40 -9.74 -54.96
CA MET A 1 -67.02 -10.27 -54.82
C MET A 1 -66.06 -9.13 -54.54
N LYS A 2 -65.25 -9.23 -53.48
CA LYS A 2 -63.93 -8.58 -53.28
C LYS A 2 -63.44 -8.92 -51.86
N HIS A 3 -62.63 -9.97 -51.73
CA HIS A 3 -61.99 -10.28 -50.45
C HIS A 3 -60.91 -9.25 -50.13
N ARG A 4 -60.69 -8.95 -48.85
CA ARG A 4 -59.47 -8.31 -48.36
C ARG A 4 -58.78 -9.25 -47.39
N LEU A 5 -57.50 -9.53 -47.65
CA LEU A 5 -56.64 -10.35 -46.81
C LEU A 5 -56.10 -9.49 -45.65
N PRO A 6 -55.93 -10.02 -44.42
CA PRO A 6 -55.13 -9.36 -43.40
C PRO A 6 -53.64 -9.43 -43.77
N ILE A 7 -52.92 -8.32 -43.64
CA ILE A 7 -51.46 -8.29 -43.83
C ILE A 7 -50.79 -8.62 -42.48
N VAL A 8 -50.07 -9.73 -42.44
CA VAL A 8 -49.17 -10.06 -41.32
C VAL A 8 -47.83 -9.38 -41.56
N VAL A 9 -47.47 -8.41 -40.71
CA VAL A 9 -46.16 -7.76 -40.75
C VAL A 9 -45.15 -8.62 -40.00
N LEU A 10 -44.35 -9.38 -40.75
CA LEU A 10 -43.25 -10.18 -40.19
C LEU A 10 -42.03 -9.28 -39.96
N LEU A 11 -41.71 -9.00 -38.69
CA LEU A 11 -40.60 -8.12 -38.32
C LEU A 11 -39.25 -8.84 -38.46
N PHE A 12 -38.51 -8.58 -39.54
CA PHE A 12 -37.17 -9.13 -39.75
C PHE A 12 -36.13 -8.43 -38.86
N LEU A 13 -35.81 -9.03 -37.72
CA LEU A 13 -34.75 -8.58 -36.83
C LEU A 13 -33.37 -8.96 -37.40
N LEU A 14 -32.68 -8.00 -38.01
CA LEU A 14 -31.29 -8.14 -38.43
C LEU A 14 -30.36 -8.18 -37.21
N PHE A 15 -30.08 -9.38 -36.71
CA PHE A 15 -29.00 -9.61 -35.75
C PHE A 15 -27.64 -9.37 -36.42
N THR A 16 -27.09 -8.17 -36.26
CA THR A 16 -25.66 -7.93 -36.48
C THR A 16 -24.86 -8.64 -35.38
N GLY A 17 -24.29 -9.79 -35.72
CA GLY A 17 -23.51 -10.59 -34.77
C GLY A 17 -22.26 -9.85 -34.32
N PHE A 18 -22.26 -9.36 -33.07
CA PHE A 18 -21.03 -8.97 -32.39
C PHE A 18 -20.13 -10.21 -32.26
N GLY A 19 -18.95 -10.14 -32.86
CA GLY A 19 -17.96 -11.20 -32.77
C GLY A 19 -17.44 -11.33 -31.34
N TYR A 20 -17.93 -12.33 -30.60
CA TYR A 20 -17.30 -12.73 -29.34
C TYR A 20 -15.87 -13.18 -29.64
N SER A 21 -14.90 -12.36 -29.23
CA SER A 21 -13.52 -12.81 -29.07
C SER A 21 -13.48 -13.77 -27.88
N GLN A 22 -13.77 -15.05 -28.14
CA GLN A 22 -13.45 -16.10 -27.19
C GLN A 22 -11.93 -16.12 -27.04
N GLN A 23 -11.44 -15.73 -25.86
CA GLN A 23 -10.06 -16.01 -25.47
C GLN A 23 -9.90 -17.53 -25.50
N THR A 24 -9.20 -18.02 -26.52
CA THR A 24 -8.95 -19.46 -26.67
C THR A 24 -8.10 -19.92 -25.48
N PRO A 25 -8.50 -20.98 -24.76
CA PRO A 25 -7.75 -21.45 -23.60
C PRO A 25 -6.34 -21.84 -24.06
N VAL A 26 -5.32 -21.34 -23.34
CA VAL A 26 -3.91 -21.50 -23.68
C VAL A 26 -3.60 -22.96 -24.00
N LYS A 27 -3.13 -23.21 -25.22
CA LYS A 27 -3.08 -24.56 -25.82
C LYS A 27 -1.86 -25.35 -25.34
N ILE A 28 -1.84 -25.71 -24.07
CA ILE A 28 -0.77 -26.51 -23.47
C ILE A 28 -0.67 -27.85 -24.18
N GLU A 29 0.51 -28.18 -24.71
CA GLU A 29 0.86 -29.51 -25.22
C GLU A 29 1.65 -30.31 -24.18
N ILE A 30 1.57 -31.64 -24.25
CA ILE A 30 2.38 -32.52 -23.40
C ILE A 30 3.76 -32.63 -24.06
N SER A 31 4.81 -32.29 -23.32
CA SER A 31 6.19 -32.31 -23.79
C SER A 31 6.59 -33.69 -24.31
N LYS A 32 7.42 -33.71 -25.34
CA LYS A 32 8.04 -34.93 -25.88
C LYS A 32 9.38 -35.22 -25.19
N GLU A 33 9.94 -34.23 -24.50
CA GLU A 33 11.19 -34.34 -23.75
C GLU A 33 10.95 -35.07 -22.43
N LYS A 34 11.73 -36.13 -22.19
CA LYS A 34 11.65 -36.95 -20.99
C LYS A 34 13.03 -37.16 -20.38
N VAL A 35 13.09 -37.16 -19.05
CA VAL A 35 14.28 -37.47 -18.27
C VAL A 35 13.96 -38.51 -17.19
N THR A 36 14.95 -39.30 -16.80
CA THR A 36 14.81 -40.30 -15.73
C THR A 36 15.65 -39.87 -14.53
N ILE A 37 15.01 -39.63 -13.39
CA ILE A 37 15.67 -39.17 -12.16
C ILE A 37 15.36 -40.17 -11.05
N LYS A 38 16.41 -40.79 -10.47
CA LYS A 38 16.30 -41.81 -9.41
C LYS A 38 15.34 -42.98 -9.74
N GLY A 39 15.26 -43.36 -11.02
CA GLY A 39 14.41 -44.45 -11.52
C GLY A 39 12.98 -44.04 -11.93
N GLU A 40 12.56 -42.81 -11.64
CA GLU A 40 11.24 -42.29 -12.01
C GLU A 40 11.36 -41.44 -13.30
N VAL A 41 10.33 -41.50 -14.17
CA VAL A 41 10.33 -40.79 -15.46
C VAL A 41 9.51 -39.52 -15.37
N PHE A 42 10.11 -38.41 -15.81
CA PHE A 42 9.53 -37.08 -15.81
C PHE A 42 9.45 -36.55 -17.24
N TYR A 43 8.38 -35.85 -17.56
CA TYR A 43 8.33 -34.91 -18.68
C TYR A 43 9.05 -33.63 -18.28
N LEU A 44 9.84 -33.04 -19.17
CA LEU A 44 10.39 -31.69 -18.96
C LEU A 44 9.53 -30.69 -19.76
N HIS A 45 8.74 -29.88 -19.05
CA HIS A 45 7.80 -28.93 -19.63
C HIS A 45 8.36 -27.52 -19.55
N SER A 46 8.39 -26.79 -20.67
CA SER A 46 8.72 -25.36 -20.69
C SER A 46 7.43 -24.56 -20.54
N VAL A 47 7.37 -23.68 -19.54
CA VAL A 47 6.20 -22.86 -19.24
C VAL A 47 6.09 -21.73 -20.26
N GLU A 48 4.98 -21.67 -20.98
CA GLU A 48 4.69 -20.58 -21.91
C GLU A 48 3.84 -19.49 -21.25
N LYS A 49 3.74 -18.34 -21.93
CA LYS A 49 2.93 -17.20 -21.52
C LYS A 49 1.49 -17.60 -21.18
N GLN A 50 0.95 -17.06 -20.08
CA GLN A 50 -0.41 -17.32 -19.57
C GLN A 50 -0.70 -18.79 -19.16
N GLN A 51 0.27 -19.70 -19.19
CA GLN A 51 0.11 -21.00 -18.54
C GLN A 51 0.14 -20.83 -17.01
N THR A 52 -0.55 -21.72 -16.30
CA THR A 52 -0.61 -21.73 -14.82
C THR A 52 -0.38 -23.14 -14.30
N LEU A 53 0.08 -23.27 -13.06
CA LEU A 53 0.38 -24.60 -12.49
C LEU A 53 -0.85 -25.51 -12.46
N TYR A 54 -2.05 -24.94 -12.25
CA TYR A 54 -3.33 -25.64 -12.38
C TYR A 54 -3.61 -26.13 -13.82
N SER A 55 -3.44 -25.26 -14.83
CA SER A 55 -3.74 -25.63 -16.21
C SER A 55 -2.73 -26.65 -16.77
N ILE A 56 -1.47 -26.55 -16.36
CA ILE A 56 -0.43 -27.56 -16.65
C ILE A 56 -0.76 -28.88 -15.94
N ALA A 57 -0.98 -28.88 -14.62
CA ALA A 57 -1.32 -30.09 -13.86
C ALA A 57 -2.53 -30.84 -14.47
N LYS A 58 -3.59 -30.09 -14.78
CA LYS A 58 -4.79 -30.58 -15.46
C LYS A 58 -4.54 -31.15 -16.86
N LYS A 59 -3.58 -30.59 -17.61
CA LYS A 59 -3.20 -31.11 -18.93
C LYS A 59 -2.42 -32.42 -18.85
N TYR A 60 -1.54 -32.56 -17.86
CA TYR A 60 -0.71 -33.74 -17.66
C TYR A 60 -1.41 -34.86 -16.86
N GLY A 61 -2.54 -34.57 -16.22
CA GLY A 61 -3.23 -35.52 -15.33
C GLY A 61 -2.48 -35.75 -14.02
N ALA A 62 -1.68 -34.76 -13.59
CA ALA A 62 -0.86 -34.81 -12.39
C ALA A 62 -1.43 -33.89 -11.29
N GLU A 63 -1.05 -34.16 -10.04
CA GLU A 63 -1.44 -33.37 -8.88
C GLU A 63 -0.51 -32.16 -8.70
N ILE A 64 -1.06 -31.00 -8.33
CA ILE A 64 -0.31 -29.76 -8.12
C ILE A 64 0.76 -29.92 -7.03
N GLY A 65 0.40 -30.46 -5.85
CA GLY A 65 1.34 -30.70 -4.75
C GLY A 65 2.49 -31.64 -5.14
N THR A 66 2.20 -32.68 -5.93
CA THR A 66 3.24 -33.55 -6.52
C THR A 66 4.17 -32.79 -7.48
N ILE A 67 3.66 -31.89 -8.33
CA ILE A 67 4.52 -31.07 -9.21
C ILE A 67 5.37 -30.07 -8.41
N ILE A 68 4.83 -29.45 -7.35
CA ILE A 68 5.61 -28.56 -6.45
C ILE A 68 6.72 -29.36 -5.76
N LYS A 69 6.40 -30.55 -5.24
CA LYS A 69 7.36 -31.45 -4.58
C LYS A 69 8.48 -31.92 -5.52
N ASP A 70 8.15 -32.14 -6.80
CA ASP A 70 9.12 -32.52 -7.83
C ASP A 70 9.87 -31.31 -8.41
N ASN A 71 9.47 -30.07 -8.10
CA ASN A 71 10.11 -28.82 -8.51
C ASN A 71 10.22 -27.80 -7.36
N PRO A 72 11.18 -27.95 -6.42
CA PRO A 72 11.32 -27.05 -5.28
C PRO A 72 11.53 -25.56 -5.63
N SER A 73 11.88 -25.22 -6.88
CA SER A 73 11.95 -23.83 -7.37
C SER A 73 10.57 -23.15 -7.53
N LEU A 74 9.50 -23.92 -7.74
CA LEU A 74 8.12 -23.41 -7.82
C LEU A 74 7.60 -22.82 -6.51
N ALA A 75 8.40 -22.94 -5.46
CA ALA A 75 8.29 -22.15 -4.25
C ALA A 75 8.17 -20.64 -4.55
N SER A 76 8.94 -20.13 -5.52
CA SER A 76 8.94 -18.73 -5.94
C SER A 76 7.78 -18.35 -6.87
N GLY A 77 6.75 -19.20 -6.98
CA GLY A 77 5.73 -19.13 -8.03
C GLY A 77 6.21 -19.70 -9.38
N LEU A 78 5.29 -19.72 -10.35
CA LEU A 78 5.53 -20.19 -11.72
C LEU A 78 5.74 -19.00 -12.66
N LYS A 79 6.81 -19.01 -13.47
CA LYS A 79 7.18 -17.91 -14.39
C LYS A 79 7.19 -18.37 -15.86
N GLU A 80 6.97 -17.43 -16.77
CA GLU A 80 7.15 -17.64 -18.22
C GLU A 80 8.63 -17.99 -18.50
N GLY A 81 8.88 -19.12 -19.16
CA GLY A 81 10.23 -19.64 -19.44
C GLY A 81 10.75 -20.70 -18.45
N ASP A 82 10.08 -20.94 -17.32
CA ASP A 82 10.48 -22.01 -16.37
C ASP A 82 10.49 -23.39 -17.05
N ARG A 83 11.44 -24.26 -16.67
CA ARG A 83 11.48 -25.66 -17.12
C ARG A 83 11.25 -26.60 -15.94
N ILE A 84 10.10 -27.27 -15.93
CA ILE A 84 9.60 -28.05 -14.78
C ILE A 84 9.47 -29.54 -15.10
N TYR A 85 9.82 -30.38 -14.12
CA TYR A 85 9.72 -31.83 -14.15
C TYR A 85 8.31 -32.27 -13.74
N ILE A 86 7.56 -32.86 -14.66
CA ILE A 86 6.22 -33.40 -14.38
C ILE A 86 6.30 -34.91 -14.44
N ARG A 87 6.20 -35.57 -13.29
CA ARG A 87 6.27 -37.03 -13.17
C ARG A 87 5.18 -37.69 -14.02
N ALA A 88 5.57 -38.71 -14.79
CA ALA A 88 4.60 -39.49 -15.56
C ALA A 88 3.72 -40.32 -14.61
N ALA A 89 2.40 -40.10 -14.64
CA ALA A 89 1.45 -40.84 -13.83
C ALA A 89 1.56 -42.35 -14.10
N LYS A 90 1.69 -43.16 -13.04
CA LYS A 90 1.71 -44.62 -13.15
C LYS A 90 0.31 -45.11 -13.49
N ALA A 91 0.21 -45.98 -14.49
CA ALA A 91 -1.07 -46.41 -15.06
C ALA A 91 -1.87 -47.28 -14.08
N GLY A 92 -2.73 -46.66 -13.28
CA GLY A 92 -3.64 -47.35 -12.36
C GLY A 92 -4.45 -46.42 -11.46
N GLU A 93 -3.90 -45.28 -11.05
CA GLU A 93 -4.51 -44.44 -10.02
C GLU A 93 -5.36 -43.30 -10.62
N LYS A 94 -6.67 -43.35 -10.34
CA LYS A 94 -7.62 -42.24 -10.51
C LYS A 94 -8.41 -42.04 -9.22
N LYS A 95 -8.28 -40.88 -8.57
CA LYS A 95 -9.37 -40.30 -7.75
C LYS A 95 -9.11 -38.85 -7.32
N SER A 96 -10.24 -38.16 -7.13
CA SER A 96 -10.49 -36.94 -6.33
C SER A 96 -9.45 -35.80 -6.35
N THR A 97 -9.87 -34.64 -6.88
CA THR A 97 -9.22 -33.35 -6.59
C THR A 97 -9.82 -32.77 -5.31
N GLN A 98 -9.02 -32.67 -4.24
CA GLN A 98 -9.30 -31.83 -3.07
C GLN A 98 -8.05 -31.00 -2.76
N GLU A 99 -8.23 -29.80 -2.21
CA GLU A 99 -7.14 -29.00 -1.63
C GLU A 99 -6.60 -29.71 -0.37
N PRO A 100 -5.31 -29.55 -0.05
CA PRO A 100 -4.97 -28.44 0.84
C PRO A 100 -3.68 -27.67 0.50
N ASP A 101 -3.63 -26.44 1.00
CA ASP A 101 -2.52 -25.75 1.68
C ASP A 101 -1.07 -25.84 1.13
N HIS A 102 -0.47 -24.69 0.82
CA HIS A 102 0.98 -24.54 0.62
C HIS A 102 1.53 -23.15 0.95
N THR A 103 2.46 -23.10 1.92
CA THR A 103 3.39 -21.99 2.17
C THR A 103 4.72 -22.17 1.44
N VAL A 104 5.22 -21.13 0.75
CA VAL A 104 6.57 -21.03 0.12
C VAL A 104 6.83 -19.53 -0.22
N ILE A 105 8.00 -18.87 -0.16
CA ILE A 105 9.48 -19.15 -0.10
C ILE A 105 10.23 -18.97 -1.45
N THR A 106 11.27 -18.13 -1.45
CA THR A 106 12.18 -17.74 -2.57
C THR A 106 13.36 -18.74 -2.76
N PRO A 107 14.31 -18.64 -3.75
CA PRO A 107 14.64 -17.54 -4.69
C PRO A 107 15.03 -17.95 -6.16
N GLU A 108 15.55 -16.98 -6.92
CA GLU A 108 16.30 -17.10 -8.21
C GLU A 108 17.72 -17.71 -8.03
N PRO A 109 18.52 -18.11 -9.08
CA PRO A 109 19.43 -17.14 -9.78
C PRO A 109 20.10 -17.51 -11.16
N SER A 110 20.82 -16.53 -11.77
CA SER A 110 22.23 -16.62 -12.32
C SER A 110 22.61 -16.83 -13.82
N LYS A 111 23.11 -15.74 -14.46
CA LYS A 111 24.30 -15.59 -15.38
C LYS A 111 24.23 -16.22 -16.80
N ARG A 112 24.91 -15.74 -17.88
CA ARG A 112 26.18 -14.99 -18.14
C ARG A 112 26.04 -14.20 -19.50
N ALA A 113 26.98 -13.52 -20.22
CA ALA A 113 28.44 -13.26 -20.23
C ALA A 113 28.83 -12.01 -21.11
N GLU A 114 30.13 -11.69 -21.23
CA GLU A 114 30.78 -10.66 -22.11
C GLU A 114 32.19 -11.19 -22.58
N PRO A 115 33.12 -10.47 -23.27
CA PRO A 115 33.14 -9.10 -23.89
C PRO A 115 33.80 -8.99 -25.31
N ASP A 116 33.91 -7.77 -25.90
CA ASP A 116 35.20 -7.07 -26.23
C ASP A 116 34.98 -5.63 -26.81
N ASN A 117 36.06 -4.87 -27.05
CA ASN A 117 36.17 -3.40 -27.20
C ASN A 117 35.98 -2.86 -28.65
N SER A 118 35.66 -1.58 -28.91
CA SER A 118 36.56 -0.41 -28.72
C SER A 118 36.00 0.88 -29.37
N ALA A 119 36.47 2.13 -29.14
CA ALA A 119 37.12 2.77 -27.99
C ALA A 119 37.30 4.31 -28.18
N LYS A 120 37.28 5.07 -27.06
CA LYS A 120 37.89 6.42 -26.80
C LYS A 120 37.49 7.69 -27.59
N LEU A 121 37.07 8.72 -26.83
CA LEU A 121 37.88 9.95 -26.62
C LEU A 121 37.67 10.49 -25.18
N SER A 122 38.49 11.46 -24.73
CA SER A 122 38.57 11.97 -23.34
C SER A 122 38.92 13.49 -23.39
N SER A 123 38.73 14.37 -22.41
CA SER A 123 38.50 14.27 -20.94
C SER A 123 37.72 15.48 -20.41
N GLY A 124 37.15 15.46 -19.19
CA GLY A 124 36.76 16.72 -18.51
C GLY A 124 35.82 16.66 -17.28
N ASN A 125 36.34 16.25 -16.12
CA ASN A 125 35.85 16.52 -14.75
C ASN A 125 34.34 16.40 -14.37
N ILE A 126 34.07 15.33 -13.60
CA ILE A 126 33.19 15.24 -12.42
C ILE A 126 31.77 15.84 -12.50
N ASN A 127 30.77 14.96 -12.45
CA ASN A 127 29.60 15.21 -11.62
C ASN A 127 29.08 13.88 -11.01
N LEU A 128 28.94 13.82 -9.68
CA LEU A 128 28.55 12.60 -8.96
C LEU A 128 27.04 12.41 -9.04
N GLN A 129 26.58 11.47 -9.89
CA GLN A 129 25.16 11.14 -10.01
C GLN A 129 24.72 10.32 -8.79
N THR A 130 23.62 10.74 -8.13
CA THR A 130 22.94 9.92 -7.12
C THR A 130 21.80 9.18 -7.78
N GLU A 131 21.69 7.87 -7.58
CA GLU A 131 20.53 7.10 -8.05
C GLU A 131 19.42 7.08 -7.00
N HIS A 132 18.19 7.28 -7.45
CA HIS A 132 16.99 7.31 -6.63
C HIS A 132 16.01 6.26 -7.14
N ILE A 133 15.72 5.26 -6.29
CA ILE A 133 14.67 4.26 -6.57
C ILE A 133 13.33 4.85 -6.13
N VAL A 134 12.44 5.09 -7.11
CA VAL A 134 11.10 5.64 -6.93
C VAL A 134 10.28 4.74 -6.00
N ARG A 135 9.92 5.25 -4.82
CA ARG A 135 9.06 4.55 -3.87
C ARG A 135 7.58 4.69 -4.27
N TRP A 136 6.74 3.82 -3.70
CA TRP A 136 5.28 3.96 -3.77
C TRP A 136 4.87 5.38 -3.36
N TYR A 137 4.01 6.02 -4.17
CA TYR A 137 3.52 7.40 -4.00
C TYR A 137 4.57 8.53 -4.15
N GLU A 138 5.83 8.27 -4.53
CA GLU A 138 6.75 9.33 -4.95
C GLU A 138 6.50 9.73 -6.41
N SER A 139 6.34 11.03 -6.67
CA SER A 139 6.24 11.64 -8.01
C SER A 139 7.53 12.37 -8.41
N LEU A 140 7.73 12.62 -9.70
CA LEU A 140 8.90 13.33 -10.22
C LEU A 140 9.12 14.69 -9.52
N TYR A 141 8.05 15.46 -9.29
CA TYR A 141 8.06 16.69 -8.48
C TYR A 141 8.57 16.46 -7.04
N SER A 142 8.06 15.44 -6.35
CA SER A 142 8.46 15.13 -4.97
C SER A 142 9.93 14.74 -4.88
N ILE A 143 10.45 14.06 -5.91
CA ILE A 143 11.84 13.63 -6.04
C ILE A 143 12.74 14.83 -6.37
N ALA A 144 12.34 15.68 -7.30
CA ALA A 144 13.05 16.93 -7.62
C ALA A 144 13.22 17.80 -6.37
N LYS A 145 12.12 18.01 -5.62
CA LYS A 145 12.09 18.75 -4.36
C LYS A 145 12.97 18.11 -3.26
N LYS A 146 13.04 16.78 -3.20
CA LYS A 146 13.83 16.00 -2.24
C LYS A 146 15.34 16.15 -2.42
N TYR A 147 15.80 16.36 -3.66
CA TYR A 147 17.23 16.51 -4.00
C TYR A 147 17.65 17.94 -4.39
N GLY A 148 16.73 18.92 -4.35
CA GLY A 148 17.04 20.32 -4.64
C GLY A 148 17.28 20.63 -6.13
N VAL A 149 16.67 19.85 -7.03
CA VAL A 149 16.76 19.99 -8.49
C VAL A 149 15.40 20.35 -9.10
N THR A 150 15.34 20.65 -10.40
CA THR A 150 14.06 20.73 -11.12
C THR A 150 13.64 19.37 -11.68
N GLU A 151 12.34 19.18 -11.94
CA GLU A 151 11.84 17.99 -12.65
C GLU A 151 12.51 17.83 -14.01
N ASP A 152 12.63 18.93 -14.76
CA ASP A 152 13.22 18.93 -16.10
C ASP A 152 14.69 18.51 -16.08
N ASP A 153 15.43 18.70 -14.99
CA ASP A 153 16.81 18.20 -14.86
C ASP A 153 16.87 16.69 -14.65
N ILE A 154 15.91 16.11 -13.93
CA ILE A 154 15.76 14.65 -13.81
C ILE A 154 15.28 14.04 -15.15
N ILE A 155 14.37 14.72 -15.88
CA ILE A 155 13.95 14.31 -17.23
C ILE A 155 15.16 14.20 -18.16
N LYS A 156 15.99 15.27 -18.21
CA LYS A 156 17.22 15.30 -19.03
C LYS A 156 18.25 14.25 -18.59
N ALA A 157 18.43 14.04 -17.28
CA ALA A 157 19.39 13.06 -16.75
C ALA A 157 19.01 11.60 -17.01
N ASN A 158 17.73 11.31 -17.32
CA ASN A 158 17.20 9.96 -17.53
C ASN A 158 16.58 9.74 -18.92
N SER A 159 16.65 10.73 -19.82
CA SER A 159 16.01 10.70 -21.15
C SER A 159 14.51 10.37 -21.10
N LEU A 160 13.79 10.87 -20.09
CA LEU A 160 12.37 10.54 -19.92
C LEU A 160 11.53 11.18 -21.04
N SER A 161 10.62 10.40 -21.63
CA SER A 161 9.72 10.88 -22.69
C SER A 161 8.53 11.70 -22.14
N ASN A 162 8.32 11.71 -20.83
CA ASN A 162 7.23 12.39 -20.13
C ASN A 162 7.54 12.50 -18.61
N ARG A 163 6.60 13.01 -17.79
CA ARG A 163 6.78 13.23 -16.34
C ARG A 163 6.33 12.05 -15.44
N ARG A 164 5.85 10.93 -15.99
CA ARG A 164 5.48 9.72 -15.23
C ARG A 164 6.74 9.05 -14.68
N VAL A 165 6.64 8.60 -13.44
CA VAL A 165 7.65 7.77 -12.76
C VAL A 165 6.93 6.55 -12.19
N GLU A 166 7.58 5.39 -12.23
CA GLU A 166 6.96 4.11 -11.89
C GLU A 166 7.61 3.51 -10.65
N THR A 167 6.87 2.73 -9.86
CA THR A 167 7.42 2.21 -8.59
C THR A 167 8.54 1.20 -8.89
N ARG A 168 9.65 1.28 -8.13
CA ARG A 168 10.94 0.57 -8.40
C ARG A 168 11.73 1.11 -9.61
N MET A 169 11.27 2.14 -10.34
CA MET A 169 12.07 2.82 -11.37
C MET A 169 13.30 3.48 -10.75
N VAL A 170 14.45 3.41 -11.42
CA VAL A 170 15.69 4.05 -10.97
C VAL A 170 15.91 5.35 -11.75
N LEU A 171 15.99 6.47 -11.04
CA LEU A 171 16.24 7.80 -11.60
C LEU A 171 17.62 8.30 -11.18
N LYS A 172 18.44 8.65 -12.17
CA LYS A 172 19.69 9.40 -11.99
C LYS A 172 19.35 10.84 -11.65
N ILE A 173 19.75 11.27 -10.47
CA ILE A 173 19.54 12.62 -9.98
C ILE A 173 20.86 13.41 -10.19
N PRO A 174 20.84 14.51 -10.95
CA PRO A 174 22.00 15.40 -11.05
C PRO A 174 22.20 16.14 -9.72
N VAL A 175 23.45 16.47 -9.38
CA VAL A 175 23.72 17.33 -8.21
C VAL A 175 23.72 18.79 -8.64
N ALA A 176 22.80 19.57 -8.08
CA ALA A 176 22.70 21.01 -8.35
C ALA A 176 23.84 21.78 -7.66
N GLY A 177 24.83 22.20 -8.45
CA GLY A 177 25.79 23.22 -8.04
C GLY A 177 25.28 24.62 -8.35
N SER A 178 25.32 25.51 -7.35
CA SER A 178 25.00 26.95 -7.40
C SER A 178 23.53 27.34 -7.15
N THR A 179 23.34 28.20 -6.15
CA THR A 179 22.07 28.87 -5.82
C THR A 179 21.71 29.97 -6.82
N PRO A 180 20.43 30.16 -7.17
CA PRO A 180 19.95 31.40 -7.79
C PRO A 180 19.95 32.54 -6.76
N GLN A 181 20.58 33.67 -7.10
CA GLN A 181 20.36 34.93 -6.36
C GLN A 181 19.03 35.54 -6.78
N ILE A 182 18.17 35.89 -5.82
CA ILE A 182 17.02 36.76 -6.07
C ILE A 182 17.51 38.21 -6.02
N SER A 183 17.81 38.78 -7.18
CA SER A 183 17.92 40.24 -7.33
C SER A 183 16.51 40.83 -7.40
N GLY A 184 16.19 41.75 -6.50
CA GLY A 184 14.82 42.25 -6.34
C GLY A 184 14.47 43.37 -7.31
N LYS A 185 13.17 43.48 -7.61
CA LYS A 185 12.53 44.76 -7.89
C LYS A 185 11.22 44.85 -7.11
N MET A 186 11.08 45.93 -6.35
CA MET A 186 9.78 46.34 -5.82
C MET A 186 8.98 46.97 -6.94
N GLU A 187 7.72 46.59 -7.05
CA GLU A 187 6.66 47.47 -7.52
C GLU A 187 5.45 47.25 -6.61
N SER A 188 4.77 48.34 -6.28
CA SER A 188 3.76 48.40 -5.23
C SER A 188 2.44 48.87 -5.80
N ASP A 189 1.32 48.28 -5.38
CA ASP A 189 0.19 49.13 -5.00
C ASP A 189 -0.78 48.51 -3.98
N THR A 190 -1.41 49.44 -3.25
CA THR A 190 -2.67 49.45 -2.50
C THR A 190 -3.12 48.23 -1.68
N LEU A 191 -3.28 48.48 -0.37
CA LEU A 191 -4.13 47.68 0.52
C LEU A 191 -5.61 48.02 0.36
N ALA A 192 -6.47 47.02 0.46
CA ALA A 192 -7.88 47.18 0.83
C ALA A 192 -8.22 46.20 1.96
N LYS A 193 -8.99 46.65 2.97
CA LYS A 193 -9.30 45.86 4.17
C LYS A 193 -10.29 44.73 3.87
N SER A 194 -10.08 43.57 4.49
CA SER A 194 -11.15 42.63 4.85
C SER A 194 -11.18 42.48 6.38
N GLU A 195 -12.37 42.51 6.96
CA GLU A 195 -12.53 42.39 8.42
C GLU A 195 -12.64 40.92 8.83
N GLN A 196 -11.77 40.47 9.74
CA GLN A 196 -11.75 39.09 10.19
C GLN A 196 -12.94 38.80 11.11
N ARG A 197 -13.93 38.05 10.61
CA ARG A 197 -14.79 37.25 11.51
C ARG A 197 -14.01 36.03 11.97
N VAL A 198 -13.58 36.06 13.23
CA VAL A 198 -13.13 34.85 13.94
C VAL A 198 -14.34 33.92 14.09
N ALA A 199 -14.23 32.69 13.60
CA ALA A 199 -15.22 31.66 13.85
C ALA A 199 -14.93 31.05 15.24
N GLU A 200 -15.81 31.31 16.21
CA GLU A 200 -15.69 30.76 17.56
C GLU A 200 -16.01 29.25 17.56
N THR A 201 -15.14 28.46 18.20
CA THR A 201 -15.32 27.00 18.30
C THR A 201 -16.50 26.66 19.23
N PRO A 202 -17.44 25.78 18.84
CA PRO A 202 -18.58 25.42 19.70
C PRO A 202 -18.17 24.87 21.06
N THR A 203 -18.78 25.39 22.13
CA THR A 203 -18.46 25.03 23.51
C THR A 203 -18.87 23.59 23.84
N GLU A 204 -18.23 23.00 24.86
CA GLU A 204 -18.53 21.65 25.34
C GLU A 204 -20.01 21.44 25.72
N GLN A 205 -20.67 22.49 26.25
CA GLN A 205 -22.11 22.48 26.53
C GLN A 205 -22.98 22.46 25.26
N GLN A 206 -22.49 22.95 24.11
CA GLN A 206 -23.18 22.84 22.83
C GLN A 206 -23.01 21.44 22.22
N ARG A 207 -21.81 20.83 22.34
CA ARG A 207 -21.58 19.41 22.02
C ARG A 207 -22.55 18.52 22.81
N ALA A 208 -22.62 18.72 24.13
CA ALA A 208 -23.54 18.01 25.04
C ALA A 208 -25.04 18.35 24.85
N LYS A 209 -25.39 19.26 23.93
CA LYS A 209 -26.78 19.58 23.55
C LYS A 209 -27.20 18.96 22.22
N ARG A 210 -26.29 18.77 21.25
CA ARG A 210 -26.58 18.02 20.01
C ARG A 210 -26.63 16.51 20.26
N GLY A 211 -25.64 15.95 20.97
CA GLY A 211 -25.51 14.50 21.22
C GLY A 211 -26.52 13.89 22.20
N ARG A 212 -27.81 14.24 22.10
CA ARG A 212 -28.89 13.70 22.94
C ARG A 212 -30.23 13.48 22.23
N GLU A 213 -30.43 13.97 21.03
CA GLU A 213 -31.45 13.42 20.13
C GLU A 213 -30.84 12.21 19.42
N ILE A 214 -31.51 11.06 19.44
CA ILE A 214 -31.06 9.87 18.72
C ILE A 214 -31.38 10.09 17.23
N PHE A 215 -30.49 10.81 16.55
CA PHE A 215 -30.70 11.25 15.17
C PHE A 215 -30.55 10.08 14.21
N SER A 216 -31.66 9.38 13.95
CA SER A 216 -31.75 8.31 12.97
C SER A 216 -31.49 8.86 11.56
N GLY A 217 -30.27 8.69 11.05
CA GLY A 217 -29.95 9.10 9.67
C GLY A 217 -30.72 8.32 8.59
N TYR A 218 -31.31 7.16 8.94
CA TYR A 218 -32.07 6.29 8.04
C TYR A 218 -33.20 7.01 7.28
N ASP A 219 -33.82 8.03 7.88
CA ASP A 219 -34.95 8.76 7.28
C ASP A 219 -34.51 9.82 6.24
N LYS A 220 -33.20 10.05 6.09
CA LYS A 220 -32.62 10.97 5.09
C LYS A 220 -32.05 10.20 3.89
N LYS A 221 -32.08 10.88 2.74
CA LYS A 221 -31.21 10.52 1.60
C LYS A 221 -29.84 11.15 1.79
N TYR A 222 -28.79 10.35 1.74
CA TYR A 222 -27.41 10.81 1.71
C TYR A 222 -26.77 10.63 0.32
N VAL A 223 -25.80 11.46 0.02
CA VAL A 223 -24.98 11.43 -1.20
C VAL A 223 -23.51 11.33 -0.79
N ALA A 224 -22.84 10.26 -1.23
CA ALA A 224 -21.40 10.11 -1.11
C ALA A 224 -20.74 10.21 -2.49
N SER A 225 -19.77 11.12 -2.61
CA SER A 225 -19.03 11.36 -3.85
C SER A 225 -17.64 10.74 -3.75
N LEU A 226 -17.43 9.64 -4.47
CA LEU A 226 -16.16 8.93 -4.61
C LEU A 226 -15.37 9.51 -5.78
N VAL A 227 -14.20 10.10 -5.50
CA VAL A 227 -13.38 10.82 -6.48
C VAL A 227 -12.05 10.10 -6.63
N LEU A 228 -11.84 9.48 -7.80
CA LEU A 228 -10.74 8.56 -8.08
C LEU A 228 -10.05 8.92 -9.41
N PRO A 229 -8.72 8.82 -9.52
CA PRO A 229 -8.04 8.86 -10.81
C PRO A 229 -8.14 7.47 -11.45
N LEU A 230 -9.24 7.25 -12.18
CA LEU A 230 -9.53 6.01 -12.89
C LEU A 230 -8.96 6.04 -14.31
N ASN A 231 -8.69 7.23 -14.87
CA ASN A 231 -8.08 7.43 -16.19
C ASN A 231 -8.84 6.64 -17.28
N GLY A 232 -10.18 6.58 -17.15
CA GLY A 232 -11.06 5.68 -17.90
C GLY A 232 -11.23 6.06 -19.38
N SER A 233 -10.79 7.26 -19.75
CA SER A 233 -10.71 7.76 -21.11
C SER A 233 -9.47 7.26 -21.87
N SER A 234 -8.48 6.67 -21.18
CA SER A 234 -7.19 6.28 -21.78
C SER A 234 -7.12 4.80 -22.14
N VAL A 235 -6.65 4.52 -23.36
CA VAL A 235 -6.39 3.16 -23.85
C VAL A 235 -5.02 2.63 -23.38
N VAL A 236 -4.19 3.47 -22.77
CA VAL A 236 -2.85 3.11 -22.29
C VAL A 236 -2.93 2.58 -20.86
N LYS A 237 -2.46 1.33 -20.65
CA LYS A 237 -2.38 0.72 -19.32
C LYS A 237 -1.62 1.61 -18.32
N ASN A 238 -2.18 1.70 -17.12
CA ASN A 238 -1.68 2.56 -16.05
C ASN A 238 -1.89 1.82 -14.72
N GLU A 239 -0.82 1.28 -14.15
CA GLU A 239 -0.86 0.44 -12.94
C GLU A 239 -1.48 1.18 -11.74
N THR A 240 -1.29 2.50 -11.67
CA THR A 240 -1.93 3.38 -10.70
C THR A 240 -3.45 3.42 -10.87
N ALA A 241 -3.93 3.48 -12.11
CA ALA A 241 -5.36 3.45 -12.41
C ALA A 241 -5.96 2.05 -12.22
N GLU A 242 -5.21 0.98 -12.51
CA GLU A 242 -5.61 -0.40 -12.20
C GLU A 242 -5.73 -0.59 -10.67
N SER A 243 -4.83 0.00 -9.89
CA SER A 243 -4.90 0.04 -8.41
C SER A 243 -6.13 0.79 -7.90
N PHE A 244 -6.53 1.90 -8.52
CA PHE A 244 -7.75 2.63 -8.16
C PHE A 244 -9.04 1.99 -8.71
N MET A 245 -8.95 1.17 -9.77
CA MET A 245 -10.04 0.29 -10.18
C MET A 245 -10.26 -0.82 -9.14
N GLU A 246 -9.19 -1.43 -8.59
CA GLU A 246 -9.30 -2.35 -7.45
C GLU A 246 -9.81 -1.68 -6.18
N PHE A 247 -9.42 -0.42 -5.92
CA PHE A 247 -10.03 0.40 -4.87
C PHE A 247 -11.55 0.50 -5.10
N TYR A 248 -12.00 0.88 -6.29
CA TYR A 248 -13.44 0.95 -6.61
C TYR A 248 -14.15 -0.40 -6.44
N GLN A 249 -13.53 -1.51 -6.87
CA GLN A 249 -14.05 -2.87 -6.67
C GLN A 249 -14.23 -3.21 -5.17
N GLY A 250 -13.23 -2.90 -4.33
CA GLY A 250 -13.34 -3.09 -2.88
C GLY A 250 -14.44 -2.24 -2.23
N PHE A 251 -14.60 -1.00 -2.71
CA PHE A 251 -15.68 -0.09 -2.30
C PHE A 251 -17.06 -0.67 -2.63
N LEU A 252 -17.25 -1.22 -3.83
CA LEU A 252 -18.51 -1.87 -4.25
C LEU A 252 -18.87 -3.08 -3.38
N VAL A 253 -17.88 -3.89 -2.97
CA VAL A 253 -18.12 -5.04 -2.07
C VAL A 253 -18.62 -4.57 -0.69
N ALA A 254 -18.06 -3.47 -0.15
CA ALA A 254 -18.55 -2.87 1.09
C ALA A 254 -19.95 -2.27 0.97
N LEU A 255 -20.33 -1.68 -0.17
CA LEU A 255 -21.69 -1.16 -0.38
C LEU A 255 -22.76 -2.25 -0.29
N ASP A 256 -22.47 -3.45 -0.79
CA ASP A 256 -23.38 -4.60 -0.68
C ASP A 256 -23.50 -5.11 0.78
N ASP A 257 -22.41 -5.06 1.56
CA ASP A 257 -22.47 -5.31 3.01
C ASP A 257 -23.25 -4.22 3.77
N ILE A 258 -23.01 -2.93 3.47
CA ILE A 258 -23.77 -1.80 4.04
C ILE A 258 -25.27 -1.96 3.74
N LYS A 259 -25.63 -2.29 2.50
CA LYS A 259 -27.03 -2.48 2.07
C LYS A 259 -27.75 -3.59 2.84
N ARG A 260 -27.04 -4.65 3.22
CA ARG A 260 -27.56 -5.72 4.08
C ARG A 260 -27.65 -5.29 5.55
N ASP A 261 -26.61 -4.64 6.05
CA ASP A 261 -26.45 -4.34 7.48
C ASP A 261 -27.27 -3.09 7.92
N PHE A 262 -27.63 -2.23 6.97
CA PHE A 262 -28.42 -1.00 7.15
C PHE A 262 -29.67 -0.99 6.25
N PRO A 263 -30.60 -1.97 6.41
CA PRO A 263 -31.79 -2.07 5.57
C PRO A 263 -32.68 -0.83 5.70
N GLY A 264 -33.21 -0.35 4.58
CA GLY A 264 -34.03 0.86 4.52
C GLY A 264 -33.24 2.17 4.39
N SER A 265 -31.92 2.17 4.58
CA SER A 265 -31.09 3.36 4.35
C SER A 265 -31.09 3.80 2.87
N ASN A 266 -31.01 5.11 2.64
CA ASN A 266 -31.09 5.71 1.31
C ASN A 266 -29.77 6.44 0.97
N LEU A 267 -28.84 5.72 0.33
CA LEU A 267 -27.51 6.22 0.00
C LEU A 267 -27.29 6.24 -1.52
N GLU A 268 -27.11 7.44 -2.07
CA GLU A 268 -26.66 7.67 -3.45
C GLU A 268 -25.14 7.70 -3.48
N ILE A 269 -24.54 6.88 -4.35
CA ILE A 269 -23.10 6.91 -4.63
C ILE A 269 -22.88 7.57 -5.98
N ARG A 270 -22.10 8.65 -6.00
CA ARG A 270 -21.57 9.27 -7.22
C ARG A 270 -20.11 8.87 -7.36
N VAL A 271 -19.70 8.48 -8.56
CA VAL A 271 -18.31 8.10 -8.85
C VAL A 271 -17.79 9.02 -9.95
N PHE A 272 -16.66 9.67 -9.68
CA PHE A 272 -16.04 10.62 -10.59
C PHE A 272 -14.61 10.19 -10.92
N ASP A 273 -14.33 10.02 -12.21
CA ASP A 273 -12.96 9.94 -12.70
C ASP A 273 -12.36 11.35 -12.77
N ILE A 274 -11.50 11.70 -11.82
CA ILE A 274 -10.91 13.05 -11.76
C ILE A 274 -9.95 13.33 -12.93
N ASP A 275 -9.38 12.28 -13.53
CA ASP A 275 -8.50 12.40 -14.69
C ASP A 275 -9.27 12.65 -16.00
N SER A 276 -10.62 12.62 -15.95
CA SER A 276 -11.49 13.07 -17.04
C SER A 276 -11.75 14.60 -17.03
N TYR A 277 -11.18 15.35 -16.09
CA TYR A 277 -11.23 16.82 -16.02
C TYR A 277 -9.84 17.42 -16.28
N SER A 278 -9.77 18.66 -16.80
CA SER A 278 -8.47 19.33 -17.02
C SER A 278 -7.78 19.74 -15.72
N SER A 279 -8.55 19.99 -14.65
CA SER A 279 -8.06 20.09 -13.28
C SER A 279 -9.17 19.84 -12.24
N SER A 280 -8.75 19.67 -10.99
CA SER A 280 -9.62 19.62 -9.81
C SER A 280 -10.45 20.89 -9.60
N GLU A 281 -9.91 22.06 -9.93
CA GLU A 281 -10.62 23.35 -9.93
C GLU A 281 -11.72 23.37 -10.99
N GLN A 282 -11.49 22.79 -12.18
CA GLN A 282 -12.55 22.64 -13.19
C GLN A 282 -13.67 21.73 -12.66
N MET A 283 -13.32 20.54 -12.14
CA MET A 283 -14.29 19.60 -11.57
C MET A 283 -15.17 20.24 -10.47
N VAL A 284 -14.57 21.05 -9.60
CA VAL A 284 -15.29 21.83 -8.58
C VAL A 284 -16.19 22.90 -9.21
N SER A 285 -15.69 23.62 -10.21
CA SER A 285 -16.41 24.71 -10.89
C SER A 285 -17.59 24.22 -11.74
N ASP A 286 -17.48 23.02 -12.30
CA ASP A 286 -18.55 22.32 -13.03
C ASP A 286 -19.70 21.86 -12.09
N GLY A 287 -19.55 22.06 -10.78
CA GLY A 287 -20.61 21.86 -9.78
C GLY A 287 -20.94 20.40 -9.47
N VAL A 288 -20.20 19.42 -9.99
CA VAL A 288 -20.57 18.00 -9.91
C VAL A 288 -20.62 17.44 -8.48
N LEU A 289 -19.88 18.06 -7.56
CA LEU A 289 -19.87 17.74 -6.14
C LEU A 289 -21.05 18.35 -5.35
N GLN A 290 -21.92 19.16 -5.98
CA GLN A 290 -23.03 19.84 -5.30
C GLN A 290 -24.02 18.86 -4.67
N GLY A 291 -24.29 19.07 -3.38
CA GLY A 291 -25.17 18.21 -2.59
C GLY A 291 -24.54 16.92 -2.09
N SER A 292 -23.20 16.78 -2.14
CA SER A 292 -22.48 15.70 -1.44
C SER A 292 -22.54 15.94 0.07
N ASN A 293 -22.87 14.91 0.86
CA ASN A 293 -22.76 14.95 2.33
C ASN A 293 -21.38 14.46 2.80
N ILE A 294 -20.72 13.63 1.98
CA ILE A 294 -19.33 13.18 2.17
C ILE A 294 -18.62 13.05 0.82
N ILE A 295 -17.33 13.32 0.80
CA ILE A 295 -16.43 13.12 -0.34
C ILE A 295 -15.33 12.14 0.09
N ILE A 296 -15.01 11.15 -0.74
CA ILE A 296 -13.97 10.15 -0.49
C ILE A 296 -12.95 10.22 -1.63
N GLY A 297 -11.68 10.41 -1.28
CA GLY A 297 -10.68 10.99 -2.17
C GLY A 297 -10.78 12.53 -2.22
N PRO A 298 -10.07 13.21 -3.15
CA PRO A 298 -9.12 12.67 -4.13
C PRO A 298 -7.87 12.00 -3.53
N MET A 299 -7.13 11.33 -4.41
CA MET A 299 -6.00 10.46 -4.06
C MET A 299 -4.63 11.16 -4.02
N PHE A 300 -4.53 12.41 -4.49
CA PHE A 300 -3.28 13.17 -4.57
C PHE A 300 -3.45 14.61 -4.06
N ASN A 301 -2.41 15.20 -3.44
CA ASN A 301 -2.50 16.51 -2.76
C ASN A 301 -3.00 17.64 -3.68
N ASN A 302 -2.46 17.72 -4.90
CA ASN A 302 -2.81 18.72 -5.90
C ASN A 302 -4.29 18.65 -6.32
N GLN A 303 -4.86 17.44 -6.36
CA GLN A 303 -6.29 17.22 -6.64
C GLN A 303 -7.16 17.48 -5.40
N LEU A 304 -6.64 17.18 -4.20
CA LEU A 304 -7.35 17.28 -2.93
C LEU A 304 -7.55 18.73 -2.46
N GLU A 305 -6.56 19.60 -2.64
CA GLU A 305 -6.63 20.99 -2.16
C GLU A 305 -7.85 21.79 -2.67
N PRO A 306 -8.20 21.78 -3.98
CA PRO A 306 -9.40 22.48 -4.46
C PRO A 306 -10.70 21.87 -3.92
N VAL A 307 -10.74 20.54 -3.73
CA VAL A 307 -11.90 19.84 -3.15
C VAL A 307 -12.06 20.20 -1.67
N LEU A 308 -10.96 20.36 -0.92
CA LEU A 308 -11.00 20.87 0.46
C LEU A 308 -11.46 22.32 0.53
N LYS A 309 -10.95 23.20 -0.36
CA LYS A 309 -11.39 24.60 -0.47
C LYS A 309 -12.89 24.71 -0.77
N TYR A 310 -13.43 23.83 -1.63
CA TYR A 310 -14.86 23.69 -1.85
C TYR A 310 -15.60 23.21 -0.58
N ALA A 311 -15.20 22.06 -0.04
CA ALA A 311 -15.88 21.40 1.07
C ALA A 311 -15.91 22.23 2.37
N ALA A 312 -14.92 23.10 2.59
CA ALA A 312 -14.87 24.04 3.71
C ALA A 312 -16.09 24.96 3.78
N HIS A 313 -16.66 25.37 2.65
CA HIS A 313 -17.82 26.28 2.59
C HIS A 313 -19.16 25.63 2.95
N SER A 314 -19.21 24.30 3.06
CA SER A 314 -20.47 23.54 3.24
C SER A 314 -20.36 22.45 4.31
N GLU A 315 -19.34 22.50 5.16
CA GLU A 315 -19.04 21.51 6.22
C GLU A 315 -18.95 20.03 5.75
N ILE A 316 -18.73 19.80 4.44
CA ILE A 316 -18.69 18.47 3.83
C ILE A 316 -17.43 17.74 4.28
N ALA A 317 -17.58 16.55 4.87
CA ALA A 317 -16.45 15.71 5.25
C ALA A 317 -15.69 15.20 4.01
N VAL A 318 -14.37 15.31 4.02
CA VAL A 318 -13.47 14.85 2.94
C VAL A 318 -12.51 13.82 3.49
N VAL A 319 -12.58 12.59 2.98
CA VAL A 319 -11.83 11.43 3.49
C VAL A 319 -10.66 11.12 2.57
N SER A 320 -9.42 11.37 3.00
CA SER A 320 -8.22 11.12 2.18
C SER A 320 -7.41 9.92 2.68
N PRO A 321 -7.14 8.92 1.81
CA PRO A 321 -6.26 7.79 2.08
C PRO A 321 -4.80 8.02 1.64
N ASN A 322 -4.43 9.24 1.26
CA ASN A 322 -3.09 9.59 0.78
C ASN A 322 -2.16 9.97 1.95
N PRO A 323 -1.03 9.28 2.21
CA PRO A 323 -0.10 9.67 3.28
C PRO A 323 0.42 11.11 3.20
N SER A 324 0.49 11.68 1.99
CA SER A 324 1.09 13.01 1.76
C SER A 324 0.20 14.18 2.19
N SER A 325 -1.10 13.94 2.46
CA SER A 325 -2.04 14.98 2.90
C SER A 325 -2.03 15.22 4.41
N GLU A 326 -1.19 14.52 5.19
CA GLU A 326 -1.11 14.69 6.66
C GLU A 326 -0.96 16.16 7.08
N HIS A 327 -0.17 16.96 6.37
CA HIS A 327 0.05 18.37 6.70
C HIS A 327 -1.17 19.28 6.47
N LEU A 328 -2.19 18.85 5.75
CA LEU A 328 -3.38 19.65 5.42
C LEU A 328 -4.41 19.70 6.56
N THR A 329 -4.31 18.80 7.55
CA THR A 329 -5.19 18.78 8.75
C THR A 329 -5.02 20.03 9.62
N MET A 330 -3.88 20.71 9.56
CA MET A 330 -3.62 21.98 10.25
C MET A 330 -4.64 23.06 9.89
N ASP A 331 -5.12 23.07 8.64
CA ASP A 331 -5.96 24.14 8.11
C ASP A 331 -7.37 23.72 7.68
N ASN A 332 -7.62 22.43 7.45
CA ASN A 332 -8.87 21.95 6.86
C ASN A 332 -9.73 21.17 7.87
N PRO A 333 -10.74 21.80 8.52
CA PRO A 333 -11.52 21.18 9.60
C PRO A 333 -12.33 19.94 9.20
N ASN A 334 -12.61 19.79 7.90
CA ASN A 334 -13.44 18.69 7.39
C ASN A 334 -12.62 17.54 6.80
N LEU A 335 -11.28 17.63 6.82
CA LEU A 335 -10.38 16.58 6.35
C LEU A 335 -10.31 15.44 7.37
N PHE A 336 -10.47 14.21 6.91
CA PHE A 336 -10.18 12.98 7.63
C PHE A 336 -8.99 12.28 6.97
N GLN A 337 -7.83 12.35 7.61
CA GLN A 337 -6.59 11.70 7.19
C GLN A 337 -6.62 10.23 7.63
N VAL A 338 -6.95 9.32 6.72
CA VAL A 338 -7.18 7.90 7.02
C VAL A 338 -5.89 7.15 7.37
N THR A 339 -4.76 7.54 6.77
CA THR A 339 -3.47 6.88 7.00
C THR A 339 -2.82 7.36 8.30
N THR A 340 -2.41 6.44 9.15
CA THR A 340 -1.75 6.76 10.41
C THR A 340 -0.35 7.34 10.15
N PRO A 341 0.00 8.53 10.70
CA PRO A 341 1.29 9.17 10.49
C PRO A 341 2.51 8.30 10.81
N LEU A 342 3.63 8.53 10.12
CA LEU A 342 4.89 7.81 10.37
C LEU A 342 5.37 7.96 11.82
N LEU A 343 5.15 9.12 12.44
CA LEU A 343 5.42 9.36 13.86
C LEU A 343 4.64 8.37 14.75
N TYR A 344 3.36 8.15 14.47
CA TYR A 344 2.49 7.26 15.24
C TYR A 344 2.88 5.79 14.99
N ILE A 345 3.09 5.42 13.73
CA ILE A 345 3.61 4.10 13.31
C ILE A 345 4.88 3.75 14.09
N GLN A 346 5.87 4.65 14.11
CA GLN A 346 7.14 4.44 14.83
C GLN A 346 6.95 4.47 16.36
N ASN A 347 6.11 5.35 16.89
CA ASN A 347 5.74 5.41 18.30
C ASN A 347 5.16 4.09 18.83
N GLY A 348 4.40 3.36 17.99
CA GLY A 348 3.81 2.07 18.34
C GLY A 348 4.79 0.90 18.52
N ILE A 349 6.08 1.04 18.21
CA ILE A 349 7.08 -0.02 18.52
C ILE A 349 7.54 0.04 20.00
N PHE A 350 7.36 1.18 20.68
CA PHE A 350 7.91 1.44 22.02
C PHE A 350 7.13 0.81 23.19
N THR A 351 6.08 0.02 22.94
CA THR A 351 5.22 -0.54 24.01
C THR A 351 5.95 -1.41 25.04
N LYS A 352 7.09 -1.99 24.67
CA LYS A 352 7.97 -2.84 25.51
C LYS A 352 9.26 -2.13 25.94
N ILE A 353 9.45 -0.85 25.58
CA ILE A 353 10.69 -0.08 25.82
C ILE A 353 10.43 0.94 26.92
N THR A 354 11.26 0.92 27.96
CA THR A 354 11.17 1.82 29.12
C THR A 354 12.46 2.62 29.29
N ARG A 355 12.47 3.63 30.18
CA ARG A 355 13.70 4.35 30.58
C ARG A 355 14.79 3.46 31.21
N PHE A 356 14.45 2.21 31.54
CA PHE A 356 15.36 1.20 32.10
C PHE A 356 15.73 0.09 31.09
N SER A 357 15.23 0.16 29.86
CA SER A 357 15.57 -0.80 28.79
C SER A 357 16.96 -0.51 28.22
N GLU A 358 17.74 -1.57 27.98
CA GLU A 358 19.00 -1.45 27.23
C GLU A 358 18.70 -1.29 25.75
N VAL A 359 18.76 -0.05 25.23
CA VAL A 359 18.44 0.25 23.83
C VAL A 359 19.69 0.46 22.98
N ALA A 360 19.71 -0.17 21.80
CA ALA A 360 20.63 0.13 20.71
C ALA A 360 19.85 0.61 19.48
N VAL A 361 20.33 1.66 18.80
CA VAL A 361 19.75 2.18 17.55
C VAL A 361 20.74 2.00 16.41
N ILE A 362 20.36 1.20 15.41
CA ILE A 362 21.21 0.88 14.25
C ILE A 362 20.57 1.45 12.99
N PHE A 363 21.36 2.14 12.17
CA PHE A 363 20.89 2.75 10.92
C PHE A 363 22.01 2.84 9.88
N GLU A 364 21.64 2.98 8.62
CA GLU A 364 22.55 3.00 7.47
C GLU A 364 23.25 4.36 7.38
N ASP A 365 24.58 4.37 7.29
CA ASP A 365 25.33 5.63 7.13
C ASP A 365 25.13 6.19 5.71
N GLY A 366 24.89 7.50 5.60
CA GLY A 366 24.37 8.11 4.37
C GLY A 366 22.98 7.62 3.91
N GLY A 367 22.31 6.75 4.68
CA GLY A 367 21.10 6.05 4.26
C GLY A 367 19.87 6.94 4.06
N ALA A 368 18.98 6.52 3.15
CA ALA A 368 17.85 7.32 2.66
C ALA A 368 16.72 7.58 3.67
N ASP A 369 16.73 6.94 4.85
CA ASP A 369 15.66 7.01 5.85
C ASP A 369 15.99 7.94 7.04
N THR A 370 16.77 9.00 6.81
CA THR A 370 17.18 9.99 7.83
C THR A 370 16.03 10.54 8.69
N ASN A 371 14.84 10.71 8.12
CA ASN A 371 13.62 11.09 8.85
C ASN A 371 13.21 10.03 9.89
N LEU A 372 13.24 8.74 9.53
CA LEU A 372 12.91 7.64 10.44
C LEU A 372 13.90 7.56 11.62
N VAL A 373 15.20 7.77 11.35
CA VAL A 373 16.23 7.87 12.40
C VAL A 373 15.95 9.05 13.32
N SER A 374 15.57 10.20 12.76
CA SER A 374 15.29 11.43 13.51
C SER A 374 14.05 11.30 14.41
N ILE A 375 12.95 10.75 13.88
CA ILE A 375 11.74 10.40 14.63
C ILE A 375 12.08 9.42 15.78
N THR A 376 12.87 8.39 15.50
CA THR A 376 13.29 7.40 16.50
C THR A 376 14.08 8.04 17.65
N ARG A 377 15.03 8.93 17.33
CA ARG A 377 15.82 9.68 18.34
C ARG A 377 14.97 10.61 19.19
N ASN A 378 13.99 11.30 18.58
CA ASN A 378 13.07 12.19 19.30
C ASN A 378 12.18 11.39 20.26
N LEU A 379 11.55 10.30 19.79
CA LEU A 379 10.72 9.42 20.61
C LEU A 379 11.47 8.81 21.81
N LEU A 380 12.77 8.51 21.66
CA LEU A 380 13.66 8.07 22.75
C LEU A 380 13.94 9.21 23.75
N LYS A 381 14.28 10.40 23.24
CA LYS A 381 14.58 11.60 24.04
C LYS A 381 13.38 12.03 24.89
N GLU A 382 12.19 12.11 24.30
CA GLU A 382 10.92 12.43 24.97
C GLU A 382 10.62 11.50 26.14
N ARG A 383 10.94 10.21 26.00
CA ARG A 383 10.77 9.17 27.02
C ARG A 383 11.88 9.14 28.08
N ASN A 384 12.92 9.97 27.94
CA ASN A 384 14.15 9.92 28.73
C ASN A 384 14.80 8.51 28.70
N VAL A 385 14.79 7.86 27.53
CA VAL A 385 15.41 6.55 27.31
C VAL A 385 16.84 6.75 26.82
N ASN A 386 17.81 6.31 27.63
CA ASN A 386 19.20 6.24 27.21
C ASN A 386 19.37 5.15 26.15
N TYR A 387 20.09 5.46 25.07
CA TYR A 387 20.38 4.51 24.00
C TYR A 387 21.83 4.64 23.54
N ARG A 388 22.37 3.54 23.01
CA ARG A 388 23.63 3.51 22.25
C ARG A 388 23.28 3.48 20.77
N GLN A 389 24.16 3.96 19.88
CA GLN A 389 23.87 3.98 18.45
C GLN A 389 25.08 3.60 17.59
N LEU A 390 24.81 3.05 16.41
CA LEU A 390 25.80 2.67 15.41
C LEU A 390 25.26 2.98 14.02
N SER A 391 26.02 3.76 13.25
CA SER A 391 25.85 3.90 11.81
C SER A 391 27.01 3.28 11.06
N TYR A 392 26.72 2.67 9.93
CA TYR A 392 27.73 2.14 9.02
C TYR A 392 27.20 2.00 7.60
N ASP A 393 28.10 2.09 6.62
CA ASP A 393 27.90 1.59 5.27
C ASP A 393 28.03 0.06 5.28
N ILE A 394 27.10 -0.66 4.67
CA ILE A 394 27.10 -2.13 4.54
C ILE A 394 28.43 -2.71 3.99
N LEU A 395 29.15 -1.93 3.18
CA LEU A 395 30.47 -2.28 2.64
C LEU A 395 31.57 -2.37 3.71
N SER A 396 31.32 -1.91 4.94
CA SER A 396 32.22 -2.05 6.10
C SER A 396 32.53 -3.51 6.47
N GLY A 397 31.69 -4.45 6.05
CA GLY A 397 31.91 -5.90 6.16
C GLY A 397 32.24 -6.38 7.58
N ARG A 398 33.20 -7.29 7.71
CA ARG A 398 33.55 -7.95 8.99
C ARG A 398 33.99 -6.99 10.12
N SER A 399 34.28 -5.72 9.82
CA SER A 399 34.63 -4.73 10.85
C SER A 399 33.44 -4.30 11.73
N ILE A 400 32.20 -4.62 11.32
CA ILE A 400 31.00 -4.18 12.06
C ILE A 400 30.64 -5.08 13.24
N LEU A 401 30.90 -6.39 13.16
CA LEU A 401 30.45 -7.34 14.18
C LEU A 401 30.97 -7.00 15.60
N PRO A 402 32.25 -6.64 15.82
CA PRO A 402 32.73 -6.22 17.14
C PRO A 402 32.04 -4.95 17.64
N LYS A 403 31.93 -3.92 16.78
CA LYS A 403 31.26 -2.64 17.10
C LYS A 403 29.79 -2.84 17.46
N MET A 404 29.13 -3.80 16.82
CA MET A 404 27.74 -4.15 17.11
C MET A 404 27.62 -4.86 18.46
N THR A 405 28.54 -5.77 18.80
CA THR A 405 28.62 -6.41 20.12
C THR A 405 28.87 -5.39 21.23
N GLU A 406 29.69 -4.37 21.01
CA GLU A 406 29.96 -3.28 21.97
C GLU A 406 28.72 -2.45 22.34
N LEU A 407 27.67 -2.45 21.51
CA LEU A 407 26.37 -1.82 21.82
C LEU A 407 25.54 -2.62 22.84
N LEU A 408 25.85 -3.90 23.06
CA LEU A 408 24.97 -4.84 23.72
C LEU A 408 25.48 -5.19 25.13
N LYS A 409 24.59 -5.73 25.96
CA LYS A 409 24.86 -6.24 27.30
C LYS A 409 24.47 -7.71 27.37
N SER A 410 25.42 -8.57 27.72
CA SER A 410 25.22 -10.03 27.73
C SER A 410 24.30 -10.51 28.86
N ASP A 411 24.14 -9.72 29.93
CA ASP A 411 23.33 -10.00 31.11
C ASP A 411 21.94 -9.32 31.09
N LYS A 412 21.51 -8.82 29.93
CA LYS A 412 20.27 -8.04 29.73
C LYS A 412 19.56 -8.41 28.44
N ILE A 413 18.27 -8.07 28.37
CA ILE A 413 17.51 -8.03 27.12
C ILE A 413 17.90 -6.74 26.39
N ASN A 414 18.40 -6.88 25.15
CA ASN A 414 18.80 -5.76 24.32
C ASN A 414 17.69 -5.41 23.34
N HIS A 415 17.13 -4.21 23.44
CA HIS A 415 16.10 -3.70 22.54
C HIS A 415 16.79 -2.98 21.37
N VAL A 416 16.88 -3.66 20.22
CA VAL A 416 17.61 -3.15 19.05
C VAL A 416 16.63 -2.57 18.05
N ILE A 417 16.58 -1.24 17.96
CA ILE A 417 15.76 -0.52 16.97
C ILE A 417 16.59 -0.33 15.70
N VAL A 418 16.13 -0.86 14.58
CA VAL A 418 16.82 -0.76 13.29
C VAL A 418 16.04 0.19 12.38
N ALA A 419 16.52 1.44 12.29
CA ALA A 419 15.85 2.53 11.60
C ALA A 419 16.24 2.61 10.11
N SER A 420 15.92 1.56 9.33
CA SER A 420 16.15 1.52 7.88
C SER A 420 15.05 0.75 7.13
N ASN A 421 14.80 1.18 5.89
CA ASN A 421 13.95 0.53 4.89
C ASN A 421 14.75 -0.15 3.76
N SER A 422 16.10 -0.15 3.84
CA SER A 422 17.03 -0.82 2.93
C SER A 422 17.09 -2.32 3.27
N GLU A 423 16.59 -3.17 2.37
CA GLU A 423 16.52 -4.62 2.58
C GLU A 423 17.90 -5.24 2.77
N ALA A 424 18.89 -4.81 1.98
CA ALA A 424 20.26 -5.28 2.08
C ALA A 424 20.89 -4.93 3.43
N PHE A 425 20.73 -3.67 3.89
CA PHE A 425 21.23 -3.23 5.19
C PHE A 425 20.55 -3.98 6.35
N VAL A 426 19.23 -4.10 6.32
CA VAL A 426 18.47 -4.84 7.34
C VAL A 426 18.87 -6.31 7.39
N SER A 427 19.10 -6.95 6.22
CA SER A 427 19.56 -8.35 6.16
C SER A 427 20.95 -8.52 6.79
N ASP A 428 21.89 -7.60 6.55
CA ASP A 428 23.20 -7.62 7.21
C ASP A 428 23.10 -7.37 8.73
N VAL A 429 22.32 -6.38 9.17
CA VAL A 429 22.10 -6.10 10.60
C VAL A 429 21.55 -7.34 11.30
N LEU A 430 20.48 -7.93 10.76
CA LEU A 430 19.85 -9.11 11.35
C LEU A 430 20.76 -10.34 11.37
N ARG A 431 21.55 -10.56 10.31
CA ARG A 431 22.57 -11.60 10.27
C ARG A 431 23.61 -11.42 11.38
N ASN A 432 24.12 -10.20 11.55
CA ASN A 432 25.14 -9.90 12.57
C ASN A 432 24.57 -10.03 14.00
N LEU A 433 23.36 -9.52 14.25
CA LEU A 433 22.66 -9.71 15.53
C LEU A 433 22.41 -11.20 15.83
N ASN A 434 21.97 -11.98 14.83
CA ASN A 434 21.75 -13.42 14.98
C ASN A 434 23.05 -14.17 15.30
N LEU A 435 24.19 -13.78 14.72
CA LEU A 435 25.50 -14.34 15.08
C LEU A 435 25.85 -14.02 16.56
N ILE A 436 25.63 -12.79 17.02
CA ILE A 436 25.91 -12.42 18.43
C ILE A 436 24.98 -13.17 19.40
N GLN A 437 23.70 -13.32 19.06
CA GLN A 437 22.75 -14.11 19.84
C GLN A 437 23.15 -15.59 19.90
N THR A 438 23.43 -16.23 18.76
CA THR A 438 23.68 -17.68 18.68
C THR A 438 25.08 -18.11 19.11
N MET A 439 26.11 -17.29 18.87
CA MET A 439 27.51 -17.61 19.22
C MET A 439 27.93 -17.08 20.59
N ASN A 440 27.31 -16.00 21.08
CA ASN A 440 27.71 -15.33 22.32
C ASN A 440 26.59 -15.26 23.38
N GLY A 441 25.40 -15.80 23.10
CA GLY A 441 24.33 -15.98 24.09
C GLY A 441 23.58 -14.70 24.50
N TYR A 442 23.72 -13.61 23.73
CA TYR A 442 23.03 -12.35 24.01
C TYR A 442 21.52 -12.48 23.79
N ASN A 443 20.72 -11.93 24.70
CA ASN A 443 19.27 -11.84 24.52
C ASN A 443 18.91 -10.56 23.72
N ILE A 444 18.28 -10.71 22.56
CA ILE A 444 18.01 -9.63 21.61
C ILE A 444 16.51 -9.60 21.24
N SER A 445 15.91 -8.41 21.31
CA SER A 445 14.57 -8.12 20.78
C SER A 445 14.69 -7.00 19.75
N VAL A 446 14.35 -7.29 18.49
CA VAL A 446 14.47 -6.34 17.38
C VAL A 446 13.17 -5.56 17.16
N TYR A 447 13.32 -4.28 16.80
CA TYR A 447 12.23 -3.39 16.42
C TYR A 447 12.53 -2.79 15.04
N GLY A 448 11.60 -2.95 14.09
CA GLY A 448 11.78 -2.59 12.68
C GLY A 448 10.59 -1.82 12.09
N THR A 449 10.55 -1.70 10.76
CA THR A 449 9.47 -0.98 10.05
C THR A 449 8.46 -1.93 9.42
N PRO A 450 7.22 -1.49 9.09
CA PRO A 450 6.23 -2.32 8.39
C PRO A 450 6.73 -2.91 7.06
N ARG A 451 7.61 -2.18 6.35
CA ARG A 451 8.16 -2.57 5.05
C ARG A 451 8.93 -3.89 5.11
N TRP A 452 9.44 -4.28 6.28
CA TRP A 452 10.16 -5.53 6.47
C TRP A 452 9.30 -6.75 6.11
N ARG A 453 7.96 -6.63 6.20
CA ARG A 453 7.01 -7.67 5.74
C ARG A 453 6.97 -7.88 4.23
N SER A 454 7.58 -7.01 3.44
CA SER A 454 7.70 -7.12 1.98
C SER A 454 9.16 -7.26 1.52
N PHE A 455 10.05 -7.74 2.38
CA PHE A 455 11.41 -8.13 2.01
C PHE A 455 11.41 -9.58 1.51
N GLU A 456 12.08 -9.82 0.38
CA GLU A 456 12.05 -11.10 -0.35
C GLU A 456 13.27 -12.00 0.00
N ASN A 457 14.31 -11.41 0.61
CA ASN A 457 15.64 -12.00 0.83
C ASN A 457 16.11 -11.99 2.29
N VAL A 458 15.21 -11.72 3.26
CA VAL A 458 15.51 -11.76 4.70
C VAL A 458 15.00 -13.06 5.30
N ASP A 459 15.85 -13.78 6.02
CA ASP A 459 15.47 -15.03 6.67
C ASP A 459 14.44 -14.80 7.77
N ILE A 460 13.27 -15.43 7.63
CA ILE A 460 12.15 -15.37 8.59
C ILE A 460 12.54 -15.86 9.99
N ASN A 461 13.56 -16.73 10.09
CA ASN A 461 14.12 -17.18 11.36
C ASN A 461 14.71 -16.02 12.18
N TYR A 462 15.21 -14.96 11.53
CA TYR A 462 15.69 -13.77 12.23
C TYR A 462 14.55 -12.98 12.87
N TYR A 463 13.36 -12.97 12.26
CA TYR A 463 12.19 -12.27 12.80
C TYR A 463 11.65 -12.99 14.04
N HIS A 464 11.46 -14.31 13.98
CA HIS A 464 10.98 -15.11 15.10
C HIS A 464 12.04 -15.25 16.21
N GLY A 465 13.28 -15.56 15.85
CA GLY A 465 14.38 -15.80 16.79
C GLY A 465 14.80 -14.58 17.60
N MET A 466 14.59 -13.37 17.09
CA MET A 466 14.87 -12.10 17.80
C MET A 466 13.61 -11.29 18.13
N ASN A 467 12.46 -11.97 18.30
CA ASN A 467 11.21 -11.37 18.80
C ASN A 467 10.78 -10.09 18.05
N LEU A 468 10.88 -10.07 16.71
CA LEU A 468 10.69 -8.86 15.90
C LEU A 468 9.33 -8.22 16.22
N THR A 469 9.37 -6.99 16.69
CA THR A 469 8.18 -6.16 16.95
C THR A 469 8.13 -5.02 15.93
N VAL A 470 7.04 -4.95 15.18
CA VAL A 470 6.74 -3.86 14.22
C VAL A 470 5.35 -3.29 14.51
N SER A 471 5.09 -2.06 14.08
CA SER A 471 3.82 -1.35 14.31
C SER A 471 3.35 -0.74 12.99
N MET A 472 2.09 -0.92 12.61
CA MET A 472 1.55 -0.59 11.28
C MET A 472 0.07 -0.20 11.35
N GLN A 473 -0.42 0.58 10.37
CA GLN A 473 -1.85 0.92 10.29
C GLN A 473 -2.74 -0.24 9.79
N TYR A 474 -2.17 -1.21 9.07
CA TYR A 474 -2.90 -2.27 8.38
C TYR A 474 -2.35 -3.67 8.66
N TYR A 475 -3.22 -4.65 8.84
CA TYR A 475 -2.88 -6.08 8.89
C TYR A 475 -4.09 -6.91 8.46
N VAL A 476 -4.00 -7.63 7.35
CA VAL A 476 -5.02 -8.60 6.92
C VAL A 476 -4.81 -9.91 7.67
N ASP A 477 -5.80 -10.32 8.47
CA ASP A 477 -5.86 -11.66 9.06
C ASP A 477 -6.65 -12.60 8.14
N TYR A 478 -5.94 -13.42 7.37
CA TYR A 478 -6.55 -14.39 6.46
C TYR A 478 -7.29 -15.54 7.16
N SER A 479 -7.16 -15.70 8.48
CA SER A 479 -7.96 -16.65 9.26
C SER A 479 -9.34 -16.09 9.63
N ASN A 480 -9.50 -14.76 9.68
CA ASN A 480 -10.75 -14.08 10.02
C ASN A 480 -11.88 -14.43 9.01
N GLU A 481 -13.10 -14.64 9.51
CA GLU A 481 -14.22 -15.04 8.65
C GLU A 481 -14.68 -13.93 7.70
N SER A 482 -14.74 -12.68 8.16
CA SER A 482 -15.10 -11.52 7.34
C SER A 482 -14.08 -11.29 6.22
N VAL A 483 -12.79 -11.48 6.50
CA VAL A 483 -11.71 -11.44 5.49
C VAL A 483 -11.89 -12.57 4.46
N ARG A 484 -12.11 -13.82 4.88
CA ARG A 484 -12.36 -14.94 3.96
C ARG A 484 -13.63 -14.74 3.13
N ARG A 485 -14.68 -14.17 3.71
CA ARG A 485 -15.95 -13.83 3.05
C ARG A 485 -15.79 -12.71 2.02
N PHE A 486 -15.01 -11.67 2.34
CA PHE A 486 -14.64 -10.61 1.41
C PHE A 486 -13.84 -11.16 0.22
N ILE A 487 -12.76 -11.92 0.47
CA ILE A 487 -11.92 -12.52 -0.58
C ILE A 487 -12.76 -13.43 -1.49
N SER A 488 -13.63 -14.27 -0.92
CA SER A 488 -14.52 -15.15 -1.69
C SER A 488 -15.48 -14.37 -2.60
N ARG A 489 -16.10 -13.30 -2.12
CA ARG A 489 -16.98 -12.43 -2.92
C ARG A 489 -16.20 -11.63 -3.97
N PHE A 490 -15.03 -11.10 -3.63
CA PHE A 490 -14.17 -10.37 -4.56
C PHE A 490 -13.72 -11.26 -5.74
N ARG A 491 -13.22 -12.47 -5.45
CA ARG A 491 -12.89 -13.48 -6.47
C ARG A 491 -14.10 -13.83 -7.35
N ALA A 492 -15.29 -13.99 -6.77
CA ALA A 492 -16.51 -14.33 -7.50
C ALA A 492 -17.03 -13.19 -8.39
N LEU A 493 -16.77 -11.93 -8.04
CA LEU A 493 -17.20 -10.75 -8.81
C LEU A 493 -16.19 -10.31 -9.87
N TYR A 494 -14.88 -10.43 -9.60
CA TYR A 494 -13.83 -9.81 -10.40
C TYR A 494 -12.79 -10.80 -10.97
N ASN A 495 -12.86 -12.09 -10.58
CA ASN A 495 -11.95 -13.15 -11.03
C ASN A 495 -10.45 -12.84 -10.79
N SER A 496 -10.18 -12.16 -9.67
CA SER A 496 -8.84 -11.76 -9.21
C SER A 496 -8.72 -11.92 -7.69
N GLU A 497 -7.49 -11.87 -7.18
CA GLU A 497 -7.24 -11.66 -5.75
C GLU A 497 -7.38 -10.17 -5.42
N PRO A 498 -7.94 -9.78 -4.27
CA PRO A 498 -7.96 -8.40 -3.83
C PRO A 498 -6.55 -7.94 -3.40
N SER A 499 -6.02 -6.91 -4.05
CA SER A 499 -4.86 -6.19 -3.52
C SER A 499 -5.21 -5.39 -2.27
N GLN A 500 -4.19 -4.79 -1.65
CA GLN A 500 -4.35 -3.94 -0.48
C GLN A 500 -5.31 -2.75 -0.72
N TYR A 501 -5.41 -2.25 -1.96
CA TYR A 501 -6.33 -1.16 -2.31
C TYR A 501 -7.80 -1.56 -2.15
N ALA A 502 -8.16 -2.78 -2.55
CA ALA A 502 -9.51 -3.30 -2.39
C ALA A 502 -9.91 -3.43 -0.90
N PHE A 503 -9.01 -3.96 -0.06
CA PHE A 503 -9.23 -3.97 1.39
C PHE A 503 -9.32 -2.56 1.99
N GLN A 504 -8.55 -1.59 1.49
CA GLN A 504 -8.54 -0.23 2.04
C GLN A 504 -9.85 0.50 1.70
N ALA A 505 -10.31 0.33 0.47
CA ALA A 505 -11.58 0.88 0.01
C ALA A 505 -12.78 0.28 0.75
N TYR A 506 -12.75 -1.03 1.00
CA TYR A 506 -13.77 -1.69 1.81
C TYR A 506 -13.84 -1.06 3.20
N ASP A 507 -12.70 -0.95 3.90
CA ASP A 507 -12.65 -0.45 5.27
C ASP A 507 -13.11 1.02 5.34
N ILE A 508 -12.65 1.86 4.40
CA ILE A 508 -13.07 3.28 4.30
C ILE A 508 -14.57 3.40 4.05
N ALA A 509 -15.09 2.68 3.05
CA ALA A 509 -16.51 2.71 2.69
C ALA A 509 -17.37 2.23 3.86
N TYR A 510 -17.07 1.05 4.40
CA TYR A 510 -17.84 0.45 5.49
C TYR A 510 -17.81 1.31 6.76
N TYR A 511 -16.67 1.90 7.12
CA TYR A 511 -16.60 2.81 8.26
C TYR A 511 -17.39 4.11 8.01
N PHE A 512 -16.98 4.93 7.03
CA PHE A 512 -17.52 6.28 6.89
C PHE A 512 -18.98 6.32 6.43
N LEU A 513 -19.39 5.43 5.53
CA LEU A 513 -20.77 5.42 5.03
C LEU A 513 -21.74 4.89 6.09
N SER A 514 -21.33 3.92 6.91
CA SER A 514 -22.16 3.49 8.05
C SER A 514 -22.18 4.50 9.20
N ALA A 515 -21.16 5.37 9.32
CA ALA A 515 -21.19 6.52 10.22
C ALA A 515 -22.24 7.53 9.74
N LEU A 516 -22.17 7.90 8.46
CA LEU A 516 -23.11 8.84 7.83
C LEU A 516 -24.56 8.35 7.88
N ILE A 517 -24.82 7.06 7.61
CA ILE A 517 -26.17 6.47 7.72
C ILE A 517 -26.67 6.48 9.18
N ARG A 518 -25.81 6.23 10.17
CA ARG A 518 -26.23 6.13 11.57
C ARG A 518 -26.42 7.50 12.23
N TYR A 519 -25.50 8.45 12.02
CA TYR A 519 -25.40 9.71 12.77
C TYR A 519 -25.62 10.96 11.89
N GLY A 520 -25.73 10.81 10.57
CA GLY A 520 -25.83 11.93 9.63
C GLY A 520 -24.55 12.75 9.47
N GLU A 521 -24.69 13.97 8.98
CA GLU A 521 -23.57 14.88 8.64
C GLU A 521 -22.75 15.34 9.87
N ASP A 522 -23.30 15.10 11.07
CA ASP A 522 -22.65 15.34 12.36
C ASP A 522 -21.92 14.10 12.91
N PHE A 523 -21.78 13.01 12.12
CA PHE A 523 -21.07 11.78 12.53
C PHE A 523 -19.67 12.02 13.12
N LYS A 524 -19.02 13.12 12.71
CA LYS A 524 -17.75 13.64 13.23
C LYS A 524 -17.70 13.81 14.75
N TYR A 525 -18.85 13.95 15.42
CA TYR A 525 -18.96 14.07 16.88
C TYR A 525 -19.22 12.73 17.60
N ASP A 526 -19.47 11.64 16.87
CA ASP A 526 -19.84 10.32 17.39
C ASP A 526 -18.86 9.20 16.99
N LEU A 527 -17.71 9.54 16.41
CA LEU A 527 -16.71 8.56 15.94
C LEU A 527 -16.17 7.66 17.06
N ASP A 528 -16.05 8.16 18.30
CA ASP A 528 -15.68 7.38 19.49
C ASP A 528 -16.65 6.23 19.76
N ASN A 529 -17.93 6.41 19.40
CA ASN A 529 -19.00 5.43 19.52
C ASN A 529 -19.12 4.51 18.28
N HIS A 530 -18.42 4.83 17.18
CA HIS A 530 -18.53 4.14 15.89
C HIS A 530 -17.47 3.06 15.69
N LYS A 531 -17.31 2.20 16.70
CA LYS A 531 -16.32 1.12 16.64
C LYS A 531 -16.79 0.00 15.71
N LYS A 532 -15.92 -0.40 14.78
CA LYS A 532 -16.20 -1.37 13.71
C LYS A 532 -15.10 -2.42 13.63
N GLU A 533 -15.49 -3.67 13.40
CA GLU A 533 -14.56 -4.71 12.94
C GLU A 533 -14.37 -4.54 11.42
N LEU A 534 -13.15 -4.24 11.03
CA LEU A 534 -12.72 -3.93 9.66
C LEU A 534 -11.63 -4.92 9.21
N LEU A 535 -11.47 -5.08 7.89
CA LEU A 535 -10.71 -6.19 7.30
C LEU A 535 -9.20 -6.06 7.47
N GLN A 536 -8.62 -4.87 7.28
CA GLN A 536 -7.19 -4.65 7.45
C GLN A 536 -6.84 -3.53 8.43
N SER A 537 -7.63 -2.46 8.51
CA SER A 537 -7.32 -1.27 9.29
C SER A 537 -8.03 -1.27 10.63
N ASP A 538 -7.50 -0.52 11.59
CA ASP A 538 -8.30 0.06 12.68
C ASP A 538 -8.37 1.57 12.44
N PHE A 539 -9.44 2.23 12.89
CA PHE A 539 -9.62 3.69 12.77
C PHE A 539 -9.94 4.33 14.11
N ASN A 540 -9.16 5.34 14.49
CA ASN A 540 -9.35 6.16 15.69
C ASN A 540 -8.96 7.61 15.37
N PHE A 541 -9.96 8.41 15.00
CA PHE A 541 -9.76 9.77 14.49
C PHE A 541 -9.68 10.80 15.62
N ILE A 542 -8.53 11.47 15.73
CA ILE A 542 -8.25 12.47 16.75
C ILE A 542 -7.94 13.83 16.12
N LEU A 543 -8.18 14.91 16.87
CA LEU A 543 -7.63 16.23 16.59
C LEU A 543 -6.30 16.34 17.35
N ARG A 544 -5.16 16.49 16.68
CA ARG A 544 -3.87 16.73 17.35
C ARG A 544 -3.73 18.22 17.73
N ASP A 545 -2.82 18.52 18.66
CA ASP A 545 -2.57 19.90 19.09
C ASP A 545 -2.23 20.82 17.90
N GLY A 546 -3.06 21.84 17.67
CA GLY A 546 -2.93 22.77 16.56
C GLY A 546 -3.60 22.35 15.25
N GLU A 547 -4.18 21.15 15.16
CA GLU A 547 -4.99 20.73 14.01
C GLU A 547 -6.42 21.26 14.04
N LYS A 548 -7.03 21.32 12.86
CA LYS A 548 -8.46 21.57 12.67
C LYS A 548 -9.17 20.30 12.17
N GLY A 549 -8.52 19.57 11.25
CA GLY A 549 -8.96 18.30 10.70
C GLY A 549 -8.45 17.09 11.48
N TYR A 550 -9.00 15.91 11.16
CA TYR A 550 -8.88 14.69 11.95
C TYR A 550 -7.79 13.77 11.41
N THR A 551 -6.93 13.30 12.31
CA THR A 551 -5.84 12.35 12.03
C THR A 551 -6.17 10.96 12.56
N ASN A 552 -6.05 9.91 11.74
CA ASN A 552 -6.11 8.55 12.26
C ASN A 552 -4.88 8.25 13.13
N SER A 553 -5.13 7.70 14.32
CA SER A 553 -4.12 7.36 15.34
C SER A 553 -4.08 5.87 15.69
N ALA A 554 -4.96 5.07 15.08
CA ALA A 554 -5.05 3.63 15.31
C ALA A 554 -3.89 2.86 14.65
N LEU A 555 -3.45 1.78 15.31
CA LEU A 555 -2.31 0.97 14.94
C LEU A 555 -2.53 -0.49 15.32
N ARG A 556 -1.84 -1.40 14.63
CA ARG A 556 -1.68 -2.81 15.01
C ARG A 556 -0.19 -3.05 15.26
N GLN A 557 0.17 -3.45 16.47
CA GLN A 557 1.50 -3.98 16.78
C GLN A 557 1.53 -5.47 16.43
N VAL A 558 2.52 -5.87 15.65
CA VAL A 558 2.76 -7.27 15.24
C VAL A 558 4.07 -7.74 15.86
N THR A 559 4.02 -8.84 16.62
CA THR A 559 5.22 -9.49 17.19
C THR A 559 5.38 -10.89 16.59
N TYR A 560 6.53 -11.14 15.98
CA TYR A 560 6.97 -12.48 15.56
C TYR A 560 7.58 -13.18 16.77
N LYS A 561 7.01 -14.30 17.21
CA LYS A 561 7.45 -15.03 18.42
C LYS A 561 8.38 -16.21 18.07
N PRO A 562 9.26 -16.66 18.99
CA PRO A 562 10.19 -17.77 18.74
C PRO A 562 9.54 -19.14 18.50
N ASP A 563 8.25 -19.29 18.81
CA ASP A 563 7.43 -20.47 18.54
C ASP A 563 6.79 -20.47 17.12
N PHE A 564 7.27 -19.58 16.24
CA PHE A 564 6.73 -19.27 14.92
C PHE A 564 5.31 -18.68 14.89
N SER A 565 4.69 -18.41 16.03
CA SER A 565 3.42 -17.67 16.07
C SER A 565 3.62 -16.18 15.78
N ILE A 566 2.55 -15.52 15.31
CA ILE A 566 2.49 -14.08 15.09
C ILE A 566 1.38 -13.52 15.98
N ASP A 567 1.76 -12.61 16.88
CA ASP A 567 0.85 -11.91 17.79
C ASP A 567 0.47 -10.56 17.17
N VAL A 568 -0.82 -10.21 17.17
CA VAL A 568 -1.34 -8.98 16.56
C VAL A 568 -2.23 -8.26 17.56
N LYS A 569 -1.74 -7.14 18.09
CA LYS A 569 -2.42 -6.34 19.11
C LYS A 569 -2.79 -4.97 18.56
N GLY A 570 -4.08 -4.66 18.56
CA GLY A 570 -4.57 -3.30 18.32
C GLY A 570 -4.12 -2.32 19.42
N LEU A 571 -3.71 -1.12 19.01
CA LEU A 571 -3.40 0.03 19.84
C LEU A 571 -4.29 1.19 19.38
N ASN A 572 -4.82 1.97 20.34
CA ASN A 572 -5.77 3.07 20.08
C ASN A 572 -7.00 2.60 19.27
N ARG A 573 -7.87 1.82 19.94
CA ARG A 573 -9.10 1.22 19.39
C ARG A 573 -10.34 1.69 20.15
#